data_AF-A0A3A8IHC8-F1
#
_entry.id   AF-A0A3A8IHC8-F1
#
_cell.length_a   1.000
_cell.length_b   1.000
_cell.length_c   1.000
_cell.angle_alpha   90.00
_cell.angle_beta   90.00
_cell.angle_gamma   90.00
#
_symmetry.space_group_name_H-M   'P 1'
#
loop_
_entity.id
_entity.type
_entity.pdbx_description
1 polymer ?
#
loop_
_entity_poly.entity_id
_entity_poly.type
_entity_poly.pdbx_seq_one_letter_code
_entity_poly.pdbx_strand_id
1 'polypeptide(L)'
;MGIHLTVISYPQTIHPMFEAVALAANNQSSEHRFARCQNGGGLRLAIANSKPRGRDGRPDVSVLDLVGHGRAGYFKLGDEILIDNGKIRSGAVRELNDLLPRGATVRFLGCLTGDEDSGLQMFKEVVGALQQRIAVSTDVLQPWHFGQTGLLDDYRHLLLSSDAEETSPTQRHRNGVE
;
A
#
# COMPACT_ATOMS: atom_id res chain seq x y z
N MET A 1 -14.34 7.38 -10.28
CA MET A 1 -13.10 7.23 -9.52
C MET A 1 -13.35 6.19 -8.45
N GLY A 2 -12.43 5.24 -8.26
CA GLY A 2 -12.51 4.25 -7.19
C GLY A 2 -12.24 4.86 -5.82
N ILE A 3 -12.57 4.13 -4.76
CA ILE A 3 -12.40 4.55 -3.37
C ILE A 3 -10.97 4.43 -2.87
N HIS A 4 -10.67 5.17 -1.82
CA HIS A 4 -9.48 5.00 -0.99
C HIS A 4 -9.81 4.10 0.20
N LEU A 5 -9.09 3.01 0.35
CA LEU A 5 -9.20 2.08 1.47
C LEU A 5 -7.94 2.16 2.34
N THR A 6 -8.09 2.49 3.62
CA THR A 6 -7.04 2.40 4.62
C THR A 6 -7.25 1.16 5.49
N VAL A 7 -6.31 0.22 5.45
CA VAL A 7 -6.31 -0.98 6.30
C VAL A 7 -5.30 -0.81 7.41
N ILE A 8 -5.79 -0.71 8.64
CA ILE A 8 -5.00 -0.46 9.84
C ILE A 8 -4.69 -1.78 10.53
N SER A 9 -3.41 -2.01 10.82
CA SER A 9 -2.94 -3.11 11.64
C SER A 9 -3.69 -3.20 12.98
N TYR A 10 -4.13 -4.40 13.34
CA TYR A 10 -4.77 -4.69 14.62
C TYR A 10 -4.15 -5.91 15.30
N PRO A 11 -2.89 -5.81 15.78
CA PRO A 11 -2.22 -6.92 16.44
C PRO A 11 -2.92 -7.31 17.74
N GLN A 12 -2.68 -8.54 18.23
CA GLN A 12 -3.20 -9.01 19.52
C GLN A 12 -2.84 -8.10 20.70
N THR A 13 -1.66 -7.48 20.65
CA THR A 13 -1.25 -6.47 21.63
C THR A 13 -1.56 -5.07 21.10
N ILE A 14 -2.39 -4.32 21.82
CA ILE A 14 -2.78 -2.96 21.44
C ILE A 14 -1.55 -2.09 21.25
N HIS A 15 -1.48 -1.39 20.11
CA HIS A 15 -0.40 -0.46 19.81
C HIS A 15 -0.96 0.97 19.68
N PRO A 16 -0.53 1.93 20.53
CA PRO A 16 -1.12 3.27 20.60
C PRO A 16 -1.14 4.02 19.27
N MET A 17 -0.12 3.85 18.43
CA MET A 17 -0.08 4.48 17.10
C MET A 17 -1.25 4.04 16.21
N PHE A 18 -1.58 2.74 16.18
CA PHE A 18 -2.69 2.25 15.35
C PHE A 18 -4.05 2.68 15.90
N GLU A 19 -4.21 2.76 17.23
CA GLU A 19 -5.43 3.31 17.83
C GLU A 19 -5.58 4.80 17.51
N ALA A 20 -4.49 5.58 17.56
CA ALA A 20 -4.54 6.99 17.23
C ALA A 20 -4.92 7.23 15.76
N VAL A 21 -4.37 6.43 14.83
CA VAL A 21 -4.77 6.47 13.40
C VAL A 21 -6.23 6.04 13.24
N ALA A 22 -6.68 4.99 13.97
CA ALA A 22 -8.07 4.55 13.94
C ALA A 22 -9.04 5.55 14.57
N LEU A 23 -8.60 6.40 15.50
CA LEU A 23 -9.40 7.49 16.06
C LEU A 23 -9.52 8.68 15.10
N ALA A 24 -8.48 8.95 14.30
CA ALA A 24 -8.53 9.96 13.24
C ALA A 24 -9.45 9.53 12.07
N ALA A 25 -9.59 8.21 11.88
CA ALA A 25 -10.46 7.62 10.87
C ALA A 25 -11.93 7.95 11.13
N ASN A 26 -12.49 8.83 10.29
CA ASN A 26 -13.89 9.21 10.36
C ASN A 26 -14.57 8.70 9.07
N ASN A 27 -15.23 7.53 9.14
CA ASN A 27 -15.92 6.85 8.02
C ASN A 27 -17.13 7.63 7.43
N GLN A 28 -17.10 8.95 7.49
CA GLN A 28 -18.15 9.84 7.00
C GLN A 28 -18.06 10.08 5.49
N SER A 29 -16.89 9.92 4.87
CA SER A 29 -16.74 10.02 3.41
C SER A 29 -17.22 8.73 2.73
N SER A 30 -18.00 8.87 1.65
CA SER A 30 -18.35 7.74 0.78
C SER A 30 -17.17 7.28 -0.08
N GLU A 31 -16.17 8.14 -0.27
CA GLU A 31 -14.99 7.92 -1.10
C GLU A 31 -13.81 7.30 -0.33
N HIS A 32 -13.88 7.29 1.00
CA HIS A 32 -12.84 6.74 1.86
C HIS A 32 -13.40 5.70 2.83
N ARG A 33 -12.71 4.57 2.99
CA ARG A 33 -13.09 3.48 3.89
C ARG A 33 -11.93 3.09 4.79
N PHE A 34 -12.24 2.78 6.04
CA PHE A 34 -11.29 2.21 6.98
C PHE A 34 -11.66 0.79 7.36
N ALA A 35 -10.65 -0.07 7.46
CA ALA A 35 -10.79 -1.42 7.97
C ALA A 35 -9.62 -1.75 8.91
N ARG A 36 -9.82 -2.74 9.76
CA ARG A 36 -8.78 -3.29 10.63
C ARG A 36 -8.55 -4.76 10.28
N CYS A 37 -7.30 -5.22 10.34
CA CYS A 37 -7.02 -6.64 10.17
C CYS A 37 -5.85 -7.13 11.05
N GLN A 38 -5.93 -8.42 11.40
CA GLN A 38 -4.91 -9.14 12.15
C GLN A 38 -3.90 -9.88 11.26
N ASN A 39 -4.24 -10.14 10.00
CA ASN A 39 -3.45 -10.98 9.09
C ASN A 39 -3.95 -10.79 7.65
N GLY A 40 -3.33 -11.50 6.71
CA GLY A 40 -3.63 -11.52 5.29
C GLY A 40 -5.06 -11.97 4.97
N GLY A 41 -5.62 -12.92 5.73
CA GLY A 41 -7.03 -13.30 5.61
C GLY A 41 -7.97 -12.13 5.94
N GLY A 42 -7.67 -11.39 7.00
CA GLY A 42 -8.39 -10.17 7.35
C GLY A 42 -8.21 -9.05 6.31
N LEU A 43 -7.02 -8.89 5.74
CA LEU A 43 -6.76 -7.95 4.64
C LEU A 43 -7.62 -8.28 3.42
N ARG A 44 -7.66 -9.55 3.02
CA ARG A 44 -8.50 -10.03 1.91
C ARG A 44 -9.97 -9.73 2.15
N LEU A 45 -10.47 -9.98 3.35
CA LEU A 45 -11.85 -9.66 3.71
C LEU A 45 -12.13 -8.15 3.69
N ALA A 46 -11.19 -7.33 4.16
CA ALA A 46 -11.31 -5.87 4.12
C ALA A 46 -11.44 -5.35 2.69
N ILE A 47 -10.59 -5.82 1.77
CA ILE A 47 -10.65 -5.45 0.35
C ILE A 47 -11.94 -5.98 -0.29
N ALA A 48 -12.26 -7.26 -0.09
CA ALA A 48 -13.43 -7.90 -0.69
C ALA A 48 -14.76 -7.26 -0.26
N ASN A 49 -14.84 -6.75 0.97
CA ASN A 49 -16.02 -6.09 1.51
C ASN A 49 -16.09 -4.58 1.21
N SER A 50 -15.03 -4.01 0.63
CA SER A 50 -15.02 -2.61 0.27
C SER A 50 -15.98 -2.32 -0.90
N LYS A 51 -16.69 -1.19 -0.80
CA LYS A 51 -17.67 -0.71 -1.79
C LYS A 51 -17.28 0.71 -2.22
N PRO A 52 -17.50 1.08 -3.49
CA PRO A 52 -18.28 0.37 -4.52
C PRO A 52 -17.50 -0.74 -5.24
N ARG A 53 -18.21 -1.50 -6.09
CA ARG A 53 -17.61 -2.50 -7.00
C ARG A 53 -17.59 -1.96 -8.43
N GLY A 54 -16.55 -2.34 -9.18
CA GLY A 54 -16.41 -2.06 -10.60
C GLY A 54 -17.33 -2.93 -11.47
N ARG A 55 -17.30 -2.70 -12.79
CA ARG A 55 -18.13 -3.41 -13.77
C ARG A 55 -17.86 -4.91 -13.84
N ASP A 56 -16.66 -5.33 -13.49
CA ASP A 56 -16.21 -6.73 -13.42
C ASP A 56 -16.53 -7.39 -12.06
N GLY A 57 -17.24 -6.69 -11.17
CA GLY A 57 -17.60 -7.16 -9.84
C GLY A 57 -16.46 -7.09 -8.81
N ARG A 58 -15.26 -6.63 -9.20
CA ARG A 58 -14.14 -6.44 -8.27
C ARG A 58 -14.33 -5.17 -7.43
N PRO A 59 -13.74 -5.09 -6.23
CA PRO A 59 -13.73 -3.84 -5.47
C PRO A 59 -13.09 -2.70 -6.28
N ASP A 60 -13.76 -1.55 -6.37
CA ASP A 60 -13.25 -0.38 -7.09
C ASP A 60 -12.36 0.45 -6.17
N VAL A 61 -11.21 -0.11 -5.77
CA VAL A 61 -10.22 0.53 -4.90
C VAL A 61 -9.16 1.20 -5.77
N SER A 62 -9.04 2.53 -5.66
CA SER A 62 -8.04 3.34 -6.36
C SER A 62 -6.75 3.50 -5.55
N VAL A 63 -6.87 3.56 -4.22
CA VAL A 63 -5.73 3.63 -3.28
C VAL A 63 -5.96 2.65 -2.14
N LEU A 64 -4.97 1.84 -1.84
CA LEU A 64 -4.90 0.96 -0.68
C LEU A 64 -3.73 1.38 0.22
N ASP A 65 -4.04 1.96 1.37
CA ASP A 65 -3.05 2.26 2.40
C ASP A 65 -2.99 1.09 3.40
N LEU A 66 -1.85 0.42 3.48
CA LEU A 66 -1.58 -0.62 4.47
C LEU A 66 -0.79 0.00 5.62
N VAL A 67 -1.45 0.29 6.74
CA VAL A 67 -0.83 0.89 7.92
C VAL A 67 -0.37 -0.22 8.85
N GLY A 68 0.95 -0.40 8.99
CA GLY A 68 1.54 -1.52 9.70
C GLY A 68 2.84 -1.19 10.42
N HIS A 69 3.43 -2.20 11.06
CA HIS A 69 4.78 -2.08 11.59
C HIS A 69 5.79 -2.12 10.45
N GLY A 70 6.74 -1.19 10.46
CA GLY A 70 7.80 -1.11 9.48
C GLY A 70 9.17 -0.89 10.12
N ARG A 71 10.17 -1.29 9.35
CA ARG A 71 11.58 -0.85 9.41
C ARG A 71 12.18 -1.17 8.04
N ALA A 72 13.41 -0.76 7.78
CA ALA A 72 14.09 -1.04 6.51
C ALA A 72 14.00 -2.54 6.15
N GLY A 73 13.42 -2.82 4.97
CA GLY A 73 13.27 -4.19 4.43
C GLY A 73 12.25 -5.07 5.13
N TYR A 74 11.41 -4.54 6.02
CA TYR A 74 10.44 -5.30 6.81
C TYR A 74 9.09 -4.62 6.86
N PHE A 75 8.02 -5.40 6.73
CA PHE A 75 6.66 -4.93 6.93
C PHE A 75 5.77 -6.01 7.52
N LYS A 76 5.08 -5.66 8.61
CA LYS A 76 4.14 -6.52 9.32
C LYS A 76 2.77 -5.85 9.44
N LEU A 77 1.72 -6.58 9.08
CA LEU A 77 0.33 -6.12 9.12
C LEU A 77 -0.46 -6.99 10.11
N GLY A 78 -0.97 -6.37 11.17
CA GLY A 78 -1.49 -7.09 12.32
C GLY A 78 -0.39 -7.93 12.96
N ASP A 79 -0.60 -9.24 12.99
CA ASP A 79 0.31 -10.25 13.50
C ASP A 79 1.09 -10.98 12.40
N GLU A 80 0.85 -10.67 11.13
CA GLU A 80 1.49 -11.35 10.00
C GLU A 80 2.63 -10.55 9.38
N ILE A 81 3.81 -11.18 9.28
CA ILE A 81 4.96 -10.64 8.57
C ILE A 81 4.72 -10.84 7.07
N LEU A 82 4.49 -9.74 6.36
CA LEU A 82 4.29 -9.78 4.92
C LEU A 82 5.62 -9.81 4.18
N ILE A 83 6.58 -9.02 4.67
CA ILE A 83 7.91 -8.83 4.07
C ILE A 83 8.96 -8.85 5.17
N ASP A 84 10.06 -9.57 4.93
CA ASP A 84 11.19 -9.68 5.86
C ASP A 84 12.51 -9.84 5.10
N ASN A 85 13.51 -9.06 5.51
CA ASN A 85 14.81 -8.93 4.85
C ASN A 85 14.68 -8.68 3.34
N GLY A 86 13.83 -7.72 2.97
CA GLY A 86 13.64 -7.32 1.57
C GLY A 86 12.86 -8.32 0.72
N LYS A 87 12.32 -9.40 1.31
CA LYS A 87 11.66 -10.50 0.59
C LYS A 87 10.22 -10.71 1.03
N ILE A 88 9.34 -10.90 0.06
CA ILE A 88 7.93 -11.24 0.30
C ILE A 88 7.87 -12.62 0.96
N ARG A 89 7.29 -12.68 2.17
CA ARG A 89 7.10 -13.90 2.96
C ARG A 89 5.67 -14.41 2.92
N SER A 90 4.70 -13.50 2.80
CA SER A 90 3.29 -13.86 2.77
C SER A 90 2.73 -13.93 1.34
N GLY A 91 1.87 -14.93 1.10
CA GLY A 91 1.05 -15.01 -0.12
C GLY A 91 0.08 -13.84 -0.26
N ALA A 92 -0.33 -13.22 0.85
CA ALA A 92 -1.30 -12.12 0.87
C ALA A 92 -0.84 -10.91 0.05
N VAL A 93 0.47 -10.67 -0.06
CA VAL A 93 1.01 -9.61 -0.92
C VAL A 93 0.68 -9.93 -2.38
N ARG A 94 0.98 -11.14 -2.86
CA ARG A 94 0.75 -11.53 -4.26
C ARG A 94 -0.74 -11.62 -4.61
N GLU A 95 -1.58 -11.99 -3.64
CA GLU A 95 -3.04 -12.01 -3.80
C GLU A 95 -3.62 -10.62 -4.14
N LEU A 96 -2.90 -9.52 -3.84
CA LEU A 96 -3.35 -8.17 -4.22
C LEU A 96 -3.54 -8.02 -5.74
N ASN A 97 -2.80 -8.76 -6.56
CA ASN A 97 -2.98 -8.76 -8.02
C ASN A 97 -4.37 -9.23 -8.45
N ASP A 98 -4.95 -10.17 -7.70
CA ASP A 98 -6.27 -10.74 -8.00
C ASP A 98 -7.39 -9.88 -7.39
N LEU A 99 -7.09 -9.18 -6.30
CA LEU A 99 -8.07 -8.44 -5.51
C LEU A 99 -8.25 -6.98 -5.96
N LEU A 100 -7.20 -6.35 -6.52
CA LEU A 100 -7.20 -4.93 -6.82
C LEU A 100 -7.21 -4.63 -8.32
N PRO A 101 -7.80 -3.50 -8.75
CA PRO A 101 -7.58 -2.97 -10.10
C PRO A 101 -6.09 -2.75 -10.37
N ARG A 102 -5.64 -2.95 -11.62
CA ARG A 102 -4.24 -2.66 -12.02
C ARG A 102 -3.84 -1.20 -11.83
N GLY A 103 -4.79 -0.28 -12.01
CA GLY A 103 -4.57 1.15 -11.82
C GLY A 103 -4.50 1.60 -10.34
N ALA A 104 -4.68 0.67 -9.39
CA ALA A 104 -4.63 1.02 -7.97
C ALA A 104 -3.21 1.38 -7.53
N THR A 105 -3.11 2.21 -6.50
CA THR A 105 -1.86 2.46 -5.77
C THR A 105 -1.90 1.73 -4.43
N VAL A 106 -0.91 0.90 -4.14
CA VAL A 106 -0.74 0.22 -2.84
C VAL A 106 0.40 0.89 -2.09
N ARG A 107 0.11 1.42 -0.89
CA ARG A 107 1.10 2.08 -0.04
C ARG A 107 1.38 1.23 1.20
N PHE A 108 2.63 0.83 1.39
CA PHE A 108 3.09 0.15 2.60
C PHE A 108 3.55 1.20 3.61
N LEU A 109 2.64 1.58 4.50
CA LEU A 109 2.80 2.64 5.48
C LEU A 109 3.24 2.06 6.82
N GLY A 110 4.51 1.69 6.91
CA GLY A 110 5.21 1.39 8.15
C GLY A 110 6.47 2.23 8.27
N CYS A 111 6.91 2.56 9.49
CA CYS A 111 8.08 3.42 9.70
C CYS A 111 9.30 2.92 8.91
N LEU A 112 9.96 3.81 8.15
CA LEU A 112 11.24 3.54 7.49
C LEU A 112 11.25 2.30 6.56
N THR A 113 10.09 1.88 6.05
CA THR A 113 9.96 0.63 5.28
C THR A 113 10.80 0.64 4.00
N GLY A 114 10.86 1.79 3.33
CA GLY A 114 11.65 2.02 2.12
C GLY A 114 13.01 2.68 2.36
N ASP A 115 13.42 2.83 3.62
CA ASP A 115 14.71 3.42 3.97
C ASP A 115 15.84 2.38 3.86
N GLU A 116 17.08 2.87 3.70
CA GLU A 116 18.30 2.06 3.52
C GLU A 116 18.25 1.09 2.32
N ASP A 117 19.35 0.36 2.10
CA ASP A 117 19.46 -0.61 1.01
C ASP A 117 18.44 -1.76 1.13
N SER A 118 18.13 -2.18 2.37
CA SER A 118 17.18 -3.25 2.62
C SER A 118 15.74 -2.82 2.34
N GLY A 119 15.37 -1.55 2.58
CA GLY A 119 14.09 -0.99 2.18
C GLY A 119 13.97 -0.81 0.67
N LEU A 120 15.04 -0.37 0.00
CA LEU A 120 15.09 -0.34 -1.47
C LEU A 120 14.95 -1.74 -2.07
N GLN A 121 15.55 -2.75 -1.46
CA GLN A 121 15.38 -4.15 -1.88
C GLN A 121 13.92 -4.61 -1.72
N MET A 122 13.30 -4.33 -0.57
CA MET A 122 11.86 -4.59 -0.37
C MET A 122 11.03 -3.91 -1.46
N PHE A 123 11.28 -2.62 -1.72
CA PHE A 123 10.53 -1.85 -2.69
C PHE A 123 10.62 -2.47 -4.09
N LYS A 124 11.82 -2.81 -4.56
CA LYS A 124 12.04 -3.48 -5.85
C LYS A 124 11.36 -4.84 -5.92
N GLU A 125 11.44 -5.64 -4.85
CA GLU A 125 10.79 -6.94 -4.77
C GLU A 125 9.27 -6.82 -4.91
N VAL A 126 8.65 -5.86 -4.23
CA VAL A 126 7.20 -5.64 -4.29
C VAL A 126 6.77 -5.08 -5.64
N VAL A 127 7.52 -4.13 -6.20
CA VAL A 127 7.29 -3.60 -7.55
C VAL A 127 7.38 -4.71 -8.60
N GLY A 128 8.33 -5.64 -8.48
CA GLY A 128 8.44 -6.78 -9.39
C GLY A 128 7.34 -7.84 -9.22
N ALA A 129 6.71 -7.91 -8.05
CA ALA A 129 5.68 -8.91 -7.73
C ALA A 129 4.24 -8.44 -8.01
N LEU A 130 3.99 -7.13 -8.01
CA LEU A 130 2.67 -6.54 -8.12
C LEU A 130 2.48 -5.75 -9.41
N GLN A 131 1.26 -5.78 -9.96
CA GLN A 131 0.88 -5.02 -11.15
C GLN A 131 0.39 -3.60 -10.83
N GLN A 132 0.25 -3.27 -9.54
CA GLN A 132 -0.19 -1.97 -9.04
C GLN A 132 0.99 -1.00 -8.93
N ARG A 133 0.68 0.30 -8.82
CA ARG A 133 1.67 1.29 -8.39
C ARG A 133 1.99 1.08 -6.92
N ILE A 134 3.26 1.12 -6.55
CA ILE A 134 3.70 0.84 -5.18
C ILE A 134 4.28 2.10 -4.56
N ALA A 135 3.93 2.34 -3.30
CA ALA A 135 4.56 3.33 -2.45
C ALA A 135 5.07 2.67 -1.16
N VAL A 136 6.20 3.13 -0.64
CA VAL A 136 6.71 2.73 0.68
C VAL A 136 7.11 3.98 1.46
N SER A 137 6.89 3.99 2.77
CA SER A 137 7.32 5.09 3.65
C SER A 137 8.84 5.12 3.82
N THR A 138 9.46 6.29 3.70
CA THR A 138 10.90 6.51 3.93
C THR A 138 11.20 7.23 5.24
N ASP A 139 10.18 7.51 6.06
CA ASP A 139 10.34 8.18 7.35
C ASP A 139 9.49 7.50 8.43
N VAL A 140 9.63 7.96 9.67
CA VAL A 140 8.81 7.58 10.80
C VAL A 140 7.40 8.12 10.61
N LEU A 141 6.42 7.20 10.62
CA LEU A 141 5.01 7.57 10.57
C LEU A 141 4.51 7.94 11.96
N GLN A 142 3.77 9.05 12.00
CA GLN A 142 3.19 9.58 13.22
C GLN A 142 1.68 9.69 13.04
N PRO A 143 0.88 9.62 14.12
CA PRO A 143 -0.57 9.69 14.01
C PRO A 143 -1.09 10.94 13.30
N TRP A 144 -0.43 12.09 13.46
CA TRP A 144 -0.83 13.36 12.83
C TRP A 144 -0.57 13.41 11.32
N HIS A 145 0.11 12.42 10.73
CA HIS A 145 0.18 12.26 9.28
C HIS A 145 -1.11 11.68 8.68
N PHE A 146 -2.09 11.32 9.52
CA PHE A 146 -3.37 10.76 9.10
C PHE A 146 -4.51 11.69 9.50
N GLY A 147 -5.46 11.86 8.59
CA GLY A 147 -6.71 12.58 8.80
C GLY A 147 -7.94 11.72 8.53
N GLN A 148 -9.07 12.40 8.32
CA GLN A 148 -10.37 11.73 8.10
C GLN A 148 -10.43 10.90 6.81
N THR A 149 -9.54 11.16 5.85
CA THR A 149 -9.45 10.49 4.56
C THR A 149 -8.12 9.77 4.37
N GLY A 150 -7.53 9.26 5.45
CA GLY A 150 -6.30 8.49 5.42
C GLY A 150 -5.06 9.36 5.51
N LEU A 151 -3.98 8.95 4.85
CA LEU A 151 -2.71 9.70 4.83
C LEU A 151 -2.91 11.09 4.23
N LEU A 152 -2.41 12.13 4.90
CA LEU A 152 -2.52 13.52 4.46
C LEU A 152 -1.69 13.79 3.19
N ASP A 153 -2.19 14.65 2.30
CA ASP A 153 -1.56 14.97 1.02
C ASP A 153 -0.21 15.72 1.16
N ASP A 154 0.04 16.32 2.33
CA ASP A 154 1.30 17.00 2.65
C ASP A 154 2.41 16.04 3.12
N TYR A 155 2.09 14.77 3.34
CA TYR A 155 3.10 13.76 3.67
C TYR A 155 3.97 13.44 2.45
N ARG A 156 5.24 13.91 2.47
CA ARG A 156 6.18 13.80 1.32
C ARG A 156 7.13 12.62 1.38
N HIS A 157 7.15 11.85 2.46
CA HIS A 157 8.16 10.80 2.70
C HIS A 157 7.73 9.43 2.15
N LEU A 158 7.41 9.41 0.86
CA LEU A 158 7.04 8.19 0.13
C LEU A 158 7.99 8.00 -1.06
N LEU A 159 8.54 6.79 -1.18
CA LEU A 159 9.18 6.33 -2.41
C LEU A 159 8.12 5.68 -3.32
N LEU A 160 7.98 6.17 -4.55
CA LEU A 160 6.91 5.78 -5.47
C LEU A 160 7.46 5.02 -6.69
N SER A 161 6.76 3.97 -7.14
CA SER A 161 7.19 3.15 -8.29
C SER A 161 7.13 3.90 -9.62
N SER A 162 6.49 5.07 -9.64
CA SER A 162 6.44 5.98 -10.79
C SER A 162 7.79 6.62 -11.08
N ASP A 163 8.67 6.70 -10.08
CA ASP A 163 10.03 7.22 -10.23
C ASP A 163 10.96 6.20 -10.92
N ALA A 164 10.47 4.99 -11.22
CA ALA A 164 11.22 3.93 -11.88
C ALA A 164 10.91 3.77 -13.38
N GLU A 165 9.94 4.51 -13.94
CA GLU A 165 9.56 4.43 -15.37
C GLU A 165 10.15 5.55 -16.25
N GLU A 166 11.00 6.44 -15.72
CA GLU A 166 11.65 7.50 -16.53
C GLU A 166 12.94 7.06 -17.26
N THR A 167 13.28 5.76 -17.25
CA THR A 167 14.32 5.22 -18.14
C THR A 167 13.76 4.17 -19.08
N SER A 168 12.77 4.55 -19.89
CA SER A 168 12.53 3.92 -21.18
C SER A 168 13.15 4.80 -22.28
N PRO A 169 14.25 4.40 -22.95
CA PRO A 169 14.78 5.18 -24.06
C PRO A 169 13.78 5.11 -25.21
N THR A 170 13.12 6.23 -25.48
CA THR A 170 12.23 6.41 -26.62
C THR A 170 13.08 6.59 -27.89
N GLN A 171 12.87 5.68 -28.86
CA GLN A 171 12.99 5.85 -30.32
C GLN A 171 14.31 6.32 -30.97
N ARG A 172 14.89 5.42 -31.78
CA ARG A 172 15.45 5.66 -33.14
C ARG A 172 15.25 4.35 -33.93
N HIS A 173 14.73 4.25 -35.14
CA HIS A 173 14.20 5.15 -36.16
C HIS A 173 13.25 4.28 -37.02
N ARG A 174 12.09 4.81 -37.43
CA ARG A 174 11.50 4.47 -38.74
C ARG A 174 11.91 5.55 -39.74
N ASN A 175 12.02 5.14 -41.00
CA ASN A 175 12.24 5.87 -42.26
C ASN A 175 13.56 5.41 -42.92
N GLY A 176 13.58 4.79 -44.09
CA GLY A 176 12.50 4.57 -45.05
C GLY A 176 12.91 3.52 -46.10
N VAL A 177 11.91 3.14 -46.89
CA VAL A 177 12.01 2.38 -48.12
C VAL A 177 12.58 3.28 -49.20
N GLU A 178 13.68 2.89 -49.83
CA GLU A 178 13.88 2.68 -51.28
C GLU A 178 15.32 2.19 -51.54
#